data_AF-A0A662T9A8-F1
#
_entry.id   AF-A0A662T9A8-F1
#
_cell.length_a   1.000
_cell.length_b   1.000
_cell.length_c   1.000
_cell.angle_alpha   90.00
_cell.angle_beta   90.00
_cell.angle_gamma   90.00
#
_symmetry.space_group_name_H-M   'P 1'
#
loop_
_entity.id
_entity.type
_entity.pdbx_description
1 polymer ?
#
loop_
_entity_poly.entity_id
_entity_poly.type
_entity_poly.pdbx_seq_one_letter_code
_entity_poly.pdbx_strand_id
1 'polypeptide(L)'
;MIVIDASALAKFVLREEGWEELVEFLRRGTISVDHIAKEVANAVWKRGVREGLRVEDVQRMFQALREILNKNVVIEDELKYLDEALAIALKYKITVYDGLYISQAKKLGLKLLTTDF
;
A
#
# COMPACT_ATOMS: atom_id res chain seq x y z
N MET A 1 -13.12 -8.61 0.92
CA MET A 1 -12.01 -7.90 0.26
C MET A 1 -12.01 -6.47 0.75
N ILE A 2 -10.85 -5.85 0.95
CA ILE A 2 -10.69 -4.49 1.45
C ILE A 2 -9.63 -3.79 0.59
N VAL A 3 -9.76 -2.48 0.36
CA VAL A 3 -8.69 -1.72 -0.29
C VAL A 3 -7.57 -1.55 0.71
N ILE A 4 -6.34 -1.88 0.34
CA ILE A 4 -5.15 -1.64 1.16
C ILE A 4 -4.31 -0.54 0.53
N ASP A 5 -3.84 0.40 1.35
CA ASP A 5 -2.90 1.43 0.91
C ASP A 5 -1.43 1.02 1.14
N ALA A 6 -0.51 1.89 0.72
CA ALA A 6 0.91 1.67 0.90
C ALA A 6 1.35 1.71 2.36
N SER A 7 0.75 2.56 3.21
CA SER A 7 1.14 2.67 4.62
C SER A 7 0.90 1.36 5.38
N ALA A 8 -0.29 0.77 5.21
CA ALA A 8 -0.63 -0.50 5.85
C ALA A 8 0.22 -1.65 5.30
N LEU A 9 0.42 -1.74 3.98
CA LEU A 9 1.26 -2.81 3.42
C LEU A 9 2.73 -2.64 3.82
N ALA A 10 3.25 -1.41 3.89
CA ALA A 10 4.59 -1.13 4.35
C ALA A 10 4.77 -1.53 5.81
N LYS A 11 3.84 -1.17 6.69
CA LYS A 11 3.81 -1.61 8.10
C LYS A 11 3.99 -3.13 8.22
N PHE A 12 3.28 -3.89 7.39
CA PHE A 12 3.42 -5.35 7.33
C PHE A 12 4.80 -5.81 6.84
N VAL A 13 5.25 -5.31 5.68
CA VAL A 13 6.53 -5.70 5.06
C VAL A 13 7.71 -5.37 5.96
N LEU A 14 7.65 -4.23 6.64
CA LEU A 14 8.68 -3.72 7.53
C LEU A 14 8.55 -4.27 8.96
N ARG A 15 7.51 -5.05 9.28
CA ARG A 15 7.26 -5.57 10.64
C ARG A 15 7.29 -4.47 11.71
N GLU A 16 6.68 -3.33 11.41
CA GLU A 16 6.51 -2.24 12.37
C GLU A 16 5.49 -2.64 13.44
N GLU A 17 5.50 -1.97 14.60
CA GLU A 17 4.65 -2.32 15.74
C GLU A 17 3.16 -2.47 15.37
N GLY A 18 2.58 -3.64 15.66
CA GLY A 18 1.18 -3.96 15.32
C GLY A 18 0.97 -4.46 13.89
N TRP A 19 2.03 -4.87 13.19
CA TRP A 19 1.92 -5.49 11.86
C TRP A 19 1.11 -6.79 11.88
N GLU A 20 1.07 -7.49 13.02
CA GLU A 20 0.34 -8.74 13.21
C GLU A 20 -1.16 -8.59 12.98
N GLU A 21 -1.73 -7.41 13.29
CA GLU A 21 -3.14 -7.09 13.09
C GLU A 21 -3.54 -7.11 11.60
N LEU A 22 -2.56 -6.92 10.70
CA LEU A 22 -2.78 -6.86 9.25
C LEU A 22 -2.86 -8.26 8.61
N VAL A 23 -2.41 -9.31 9.31
CA VAL A 23 -2.33 -10.68 8.80
C VAL A 23 -3.69 -11.18 8.31
N GLU A 24 -4.76 -10.95 9.08
CA GLU A 24 -6.09 -11.45 8.74
C GLU A 24 -6.67 -10.75 7.50
N PHE A 25 -6.38 -9.46 7.31
CA PHE A 25 -6.80 -8.73 6.11
C PHE A 25 -6.09 -9.25 4.86
N LEU A 26 -4.77 -9.46 4.93
CA LEU A 26 -3.98 -10.02 3.82
C LEU A 26 -4.38 -11.46 3.49
N ARG A 27 -4.70 -12.29 4.50
CA ARG A 27 -5.20 -13.66 4.29
C ARG A 27 -6.55 -13.71 3.59
N ARG A 28 -7.45 -12.78 3.90
CA ARG A 28 -8.78 -12.66 3.24
C ARG A 28 -8.71 -12.13 1.81
N GLY A 29 -7.54 -11.67 1.37
CA GLY A 29 -7.35 -11.02 0.09
C GLY A 29 -7.69 -9.54 0.15
N THR A 30 -6.79 -8.73 -0.38
CA THR A 30 -6.88 -7.29 -0.50
C THR A 30 -6.85 -6.86 -1.96
N ILE A 31 -7.23 -5.62 -2.23
CA ILE A 31 -7.15 -5.01 -3.55
C ILE A 31 -6.46 -3.66 -3.45
N SER A 32 -5.72 -3.26 -4.47
CA SER A 32 -5.01 -1.99 -4.48
C SER A 32 -4.75 -1.51 -5.91
N VAL A 33 -4.30 -0.27 -6.06
CA VAL A 33 -3.80 0.28 -7.32
C VAL A 33 -2.32 -0.06 -7.51
N ASP A 34 -1.81 -0.09 -8.73
CA ASP A 34 -0.42 -0.49 -9.02
C ASP A 34 0.64 0.41 -8.37
N HIS A 35 0.30 1.68 -8.04
CA HIS A 35 1.19 2.56 -7.29
C HIS A 35 1.67 1.99 -5.95
N ILE A 36 0.88 1.13 -5.29
CA ILE A 36 1.23 0.55 -3.99
C ILE A 36 2.61 -0.11 -4.00
N ALA A 37 2.96 -0.76 -5.12
CA ALA A 37 4.25 -1.42 -5.26
C ALA A 37 5.42 -0.42 -5.19
N LYS A 38 5.25 0.76 -5.81
CA LYS A 38 6.26 1.83 -5.88
C LYS A 38 6.42 2.47 -4.49
N GLU A 39 5.32 2.73 -3.80
CA GLU A 39 5.35 3.36 -2.48
C GLU A 39 5.94 2.45 -1.40
N VAL A 40 5.54 1.17 -1.35
CA VAL A 40 6.12 0.25 -0.37
C VAL A 40 7.58 -0.05 -0.68
N ALA A 41 7.96 -0.17 -1.95
CA ALA A 41 9.37 -0.30 -2.32
C ALA A 41 10.20 0.93 -1.91
N ASN A 42 9.64 2.12 -2.03
CA ASN A 42 10.26 3.36 -1.54
C ASN A 42 10.41 3.37 -0.02
N ALA A 43 9.43 2.84 0.73
CA ALA A 43 9.54 2.68 2.18
C ALA A 43 10.66 1.69 2.57
N VAL A 44 10.76 0.56 1.87
CA VAL A 44 11.85 -0.43 2.03
C VAL A 44 13.22 0.21 1.75
N TRP A 45 13.35 0.96 0.66
CA TRP A 45 14.57 1.69 0.33
C TRP A 45 14.93 2.72 1.41
N LYS A 46 13.97 3.57 1.82
CA LYS A 46 14.18 4.58 2.86
C LYS A 46 14.67 3.97 4.16
N ARG A 47 14.06 2.85 4.59
CA ARG A 47 14.51 2.12 5.78
C ARG A 47 15.94 1.63 5.64
N GLY A 48 16.25 0.99 4.51
CA GLY A 48 17.60 0.50 4.21
C GLY A 48 18.66 1.59 4.30
N VAL A 49 18.40 2.76 3.70
CA VAL A 49 19.32 3.91 3.73
C VAL A 49 19.44 4.50 5.13
N ARG A 50 18.31 4.74 5.81
CA ARG A 50 18.28 5.39 7.13
C ARG A 50 18.96 4.57 8.21
N GLU A 51 18.79 3.26 8.17
CA GLU A 51 19.32 2.32 9.18
C GLU A 51 20.66 1.69 8.77
N GLY A 52 21.18 2.02 7.59
CA GLY A 52 22.45 1.46 7.09
C GLY A 52 22.40 -0.05 6.91
N LEU A 53 21.25 -0.59 6.49
CA LEU A 53 21.05 -2.03 6.33
C LEU A 53 21.91 -2.57 5.19
N ARG A 54 22.29 -3.84 5.32
CA ARG A 54 22.96 -4.55 4.23
C ARG A 54 22.00 -4.73 3.05
N VAL A 55 22.55 -4.75 1.85
CA VAL A 55 21.79 -4.89 0.61
C VAL A 55 20.93 -6.15 0.62
N GLU A 56 21.44 -7.25 1.18
CA GLU A 56 20.73 -8.53 1.26
C GLU A 56 19.49 -8.44 2.15
N ASP A 57 19.53 -7.66 3.23
CA ASP A 57 18.39 -7.49 4.13
C ASP A 57 17.32 -6.61 3.48
N VAL A 58 17.71 -5.58 2.72
CA VAL A 58 16.79 -4.78 1.90
C VAL A 58 16.14 -5.62 0.80
N GLN A 59 16.93 -6.46 0.12
CA GLN A 59 16.43 -7.37 -0.91
C GLN A 59 15.42 -8.38 -0.35
N ARG A 60 15.63 -8.90 0.87
CA ARG A 60 14.66 -9.79 1.54
C ARG A 60 13.33 -9.10 1.81
N MET A 61 13.34 -7.85 2.29
CA MET A 61 12.11 -7.07 2.47
C MET A 61 11.39 -6.83 1.15
N PHE A 62 12.14 -6.50 0.09
CA PHE A 62 11.56 -6.32 -1.25
C PHE A 62 11.00 -7.63 -1.83
N GLN A 63 11.65 -8.77 -1.60
CA GLN A 63 11.11 -10.08 -1.97
C GLN A 63 9.81 -10.39 -1.23
N ALA A 64 9.74 -10.09 0.07
CA ALA A 64 8.49 -10.23 0.83
C ALA A 64 7.36 -9.39 0.23
N LEU A 65 7.62 -8.11 -0.10
CA LEU A 65 6.66 -7.27 -0.82
C LEU A 65 6.18 -7.93 -2.12
N ARG A 66 7.12 -8.41 -2.95
CA ARG A 66 6.79 -9.07 -4.24
C ARG A 66 5.90 -10.30 -4.06
N GLU A 67 6.16 -11.10 -3.05
CA GLU A 67 5.34 -12.27 -2.75
C GLU A 67 3.92 -11.90 -2.33
N ILE A 68 3.77 -10.90 -1.46
CA ILE A 68 2.46 -10.43 -0.98
C ILE A 68 1.67 -9.82 -2.14
N LEU A 69 2.30 -8.99 -2.97
CA LEU A 69 1.65 -8.40 -4.15
C LEU A 69 1.17 -9.49 -5.12
N ASN A 70 1.88 -10.60 -5.25
CA ASN A 70 1.51 -11.67 -6.17
C ASN A 70 0.42 -12.61 -5.62
N LYS A 71 0.35 -12.78 -4.29
CA LYS A 71 -0.51 -13.81 -3.66
C LYS A 71 -1.73 -13.23 -2.92
N ASN A 72 -1.63 -12.00 -2.40
CA ASN A 72 -2.56 -11.45 -1.41
C ASN A 72 -3.19 -10.12 -1.83
N VAL A 73 -2.68 -9.48 -2.89
CA VAL A 73 -3.18 -8.19 -3.39
C VAL A 73 -3.62 -8.35 -4.84
N VAL A 74 -4.90 -8.09 -5.11
CA VAL A 74 -5.37 -7.88 -6.48
C VAL A 74 -4.94 -6.47 -6.89
N ILE A 75 -4.17 -6.36 -7.97
CA ILE A 75 -3.69 -5.08 -8.48
C ILE A 75 -4.56 -4.62 -9.65
N GLU A 76 -5.02 -3.39 -9.59
CA GLU A 76 -5.73 -2.73 -10.67
C GLU A 76 -4.96 -1.52 -11.21
N ASP A 77 -5.22 -1.20 -12.47
CA ASP A 77 -4.71 -0.01 -13.13
C ASP A 77 -5.21 1.28 -12.45
N GLU A 78 -4.28 2.09 -11.94
CA GLU A 78 -4.53 3.36 -11.27
C GLU A 78 -5.24 4.39 -12.17
N LEU A 79 -5.07 4.31 -13.50
CA LEU A 79 -5.69 5.27 -14.44
C LEU A 79 -7.22 5.23 -14.40
N LYS A 80 -7.82 4.11 -13.99
CA LYS A 80 -9.27 3.97 -13.80
C LYS A 80 -9.85 4.87 -12.71
N TYR A 81 -8.99 5.38 -11.83
CA TYR A 81 -9.34 6.11 -10.62
C TYR A 81 -8.82 7.55 -10.63
N LEU A 82 -7.97 7.92 -11.60
CA LEU A 82 -7.19 9.15 -11.56
C LEU A 82 -8.04 10.44 -11.55
N ASP A 83 -9.10 10.51 -12.36
CA ASP A 83 -9.96 11.71 -12.43
C ASP A 83 -10.66 11.98 -11.10
N GLU A 84 -11.21 10.93 -10.49
CA GLU A 84 -11.89 11.03 -9.20
C GLU A 84 -10.88 11.23 -8.06
N ALA A 85 -9.71 10.60 -8.13
CA ALA A 85 -8.62 10.81 -7.18
C ALA A 85 -8.18 12.28 -7.15
N LEU A 86 -8.04 12.93 -8.30
CA LEU A 86 -7.72 14.36 -8.39
C LEU A 86 -8.83 15.22 -7.77
N ALA A 87 -10.10 14.91 -8.05
CA ALA A 87 -11.23 15.63 -7.46
C ALA A 87 -11.28 15.50 -5.93
N ILE A 88 -11.02 14.29 -5.41
CA ILE A 88 -10.90 14.01 -3.96
C ILE A 88 -9.72 14.79 -3.38
N ALA A 89 -8.54 14.72 -4.00
CA ALA A 89 -7.34 15.41 -3.55
C ALA A 89 -7.56 16.92 -3.41
N LEU A 90 -8.17 17.55 -4.42
CA LEU A 90 -8.51 18.98 -4.39
C LEU A 90 -9.52 19.32 -3.29
N LYS A 91 -10.56 18.49 -3.13
CA LYS A 91 -11.63 18.73 -2.15
C LYS A 91 -11.14 18.59 -0.71
N TYR A 92 -10.35 17.56 -0.44
CA TYR A 92 -9.93 17.19 0.92
C TYR A 92 -8.50 17.64 1.26
N LYS A 93 -7.79 18.28 0.32
CA LYS A 93 -6.42 18.79 0.49
C LYS A 93 -5.42 17.70 0.88
N ILE A 94 -5.52 16.54 0.22
CA ILE A 94 -4.60 15.40 0.35
C ILE A 94 -3.82 15.21 -0.95
N THR A 95 -2.87 14.28 -0.97
CA THR A 95 -2.15 13.98 -2.22
C THR A 95 -3.01 13.19 -3.20
N VAL A 96 -2.66 13.22 -4.48
CA VAL A 96 -3.32 12.37 -5.50
C VAL A 96 -3.09 10.88 -5.19
N TYR A 97 -1.95 10.53 -4.58
CA TYR A 97 -1.65 9.15 -4.18
C TYR A 97 -2.69 8.63 -3.17
N ASP A 98 -2.96 9.41 -2.12
CA ASP A 98 -4.01 9.07 -1.14
C ASP A 98 -5.39 9.05 -1.80
N GLY A 99 -5.63 10.01 -2.70
CA GLY A 99 -6.84 10.10 -3.50
C GLY A 99 -7.12 8.86 -4.34
N LEU A 100 -6.09 8.17 -4.85
CA LEU A 100 -6.24 6.93 -5.65
C LEU A 100 -6.83 5.80 -4.82
N TYR A 101 -6.31 5.58 -3.60
CA TYR A 101 -6.84 4.55 -2.69
C TYR A 101 -8.29 4.85 -2.28
N ILE A 102 -8.59 6.12 -1.98
CA ILE A 102 -9.94 6.54 -1.60
C ILE A 102 -10.91 6.40 -2.79
N SER A 103 -10.49 6.81 -4.00
CA SER A 103 -11.31 6.63 -5.21
C SER A 103 -11.57 5.16 -5.50
N GLN A 104 -10.55 4.29 -5.40
CA GLN A 104 -10.74 2.86 -5.57
C GLN A 104 -11.72 2.29 -4.53
N ALA A 105 -11.55 2.62 -3.25
CA ALA A 105 -12.44 2.16 -2.18
C ALA A 105 -13.89 2.60 -2.41
N LYS A 106 -14.06 3.88 -2.78
CA LYS A 106 -15.38 4.46 -3.07
C LYS A 106 -16.04 3.79 -4.28
N LYS A 107 -15.31 3.62 -5.39
CA LYS A 107 -15.83 3.06 -6.65
C LYS A 107 -16.20 1.57 -6.52
N LEU A 108 -15.48 0.83 -5.69
CA LEU A 108 -15.77 -0.59 -5.41
C LEU A 108 -16.74 -0.81 -4.24
N GLY A 109 -17.14 0.25 -3.51
CA GLY A 109 -17.97 0.12 -2.31
C GLY A 109 -17.29 -0.64 -1.17
N LEU A 110 -15.95 -0.58 -1.10
CA LEU A 110 -15.13 -1.26 -0.11
C LEU A 110 -14.62 -0.28 0.95
N LYS A 111 -14.21 -0.82 2.10
CA LYS A 111 -13.46 -0.03 3.10
C LYS A 111 -12.01 0.16 2.65
N LEU A 112 -11.36 1.20 3.19
CA LEU A 112 -9.93 1.44 3.07
C LEU A 112 -9.23 1.00 4.37
N LEU A 113 -8.22 0.15 4.24
CA LEU A 113 -7.25 -0.20 5.27
C LEU A 113 -6.02 0.68 5.08
N THR A 114 -5.80 1.58 6.03
CA THR A 114 -4.67 2.50 6.07
C THR A 114 -4.13 2.59 7.50
N THR A 115 -2.85 2.90 7.62
CA THR A 115 -2.20 3.22 8.89
C THR A 115 -1.60 4.61 8.90
N ASP A 116 -1.98 5.45 7.95
CA ASP A 116 -1.66 6.88 7.88
C ASP A 116 -2.74 7.65 8.65
N PHE A 117 -2.40 8.22 9.81
CA PHE A 117 -3.32 8.91 10.74
C PHE A 117 -2.81 10.29 11.15
#